data_AF-A0A2Z5VJI6-F1
#
_entry.id   AF-A0A2Z5VJI6-F1
#
_cell.length_a   1.000
_cell.length_b   1.000
_cell.length_c   1.000
_cell.angle_alpha   90.00
_cell.angle_beta   90.00
_cell.angle_gamma   90.00
#
_symmetry.space_group_name_H-M   'P 1'
#
loop_
_entity.id
_entity.type
_entity.pdbx_description
1 polymer ?
#
loop_
_entity_poly.entity_id
_entity_poly.type
_entity_poly.pdbx_seq_one_letter_code
_entity_poly.pdbx_strand_id
1 'polypeptide(L)'
;AQANSVQQQLEALEKSSGGRLGVALINTADNSQILYRADERFAMCSTSKVMAAAAVLKQSESDKHLLNQRVEIKKSDLVNYNPIAEKHVNGTMTLAEL
;
A
#
# COMPACT_ATOMS: atom_id res chain seq x y z
N ALA A 1 13.56 -22.15 29.35
CA ALA A 1 13.61 -20.79 28.79
C ALA A 1 12.19 -20.38 28.44
N GLN A 2 11.68 -19.31 29.03
CA GLN A 2 10.34 -18.83 28.73
C GLN A 2 10.38 -18.20 27.32
N ALA A 3 9.53 -18.66 26.41
CA ALA A 3 9.46 -18.07 25.07
C ALA A 3 9.05 -16.60 25.20
N ASN A 4 9.83 -15.68 24.62
CA ASN A 4 9.47 -14.26 24.61
C ASN A 4 8.13 -14.08 23.91
N SER A 5 7.23 -13.28 24.50
CA SER A 5 5.98 -12.91 23.83
C SER A 5 6.26 -12.13 22.55
N VAL A 6 5.33 -12.14 21.60
CA VAL A 6 5.44 -11.36 20.35
C VAL A 6 5.67 -9.87 20.68
N GLN A 7 5.04 -9.35 21.74
CA GLN A 7 5.22 -7.98 22.20
C GLN A 7 6.67 -7.67 22.60
N GLN A 8 7.33 -8.59 23.33
CA GLN A 8 8.74 -8.42 23.71
C GLN A 8 9.67 -8.46 22.50
N GLN A 9 9.33 -9.26 21.49
CA GLN A 9 10.10 -9.30 20.24
C GLN A 9 9.93 -8.01 19.43
N LEU A 10 8.71 -7.46 19.36
CA LEU A 10 8.44 -6.18 18.70
C LEU A 10 9.14 -5.02 19.40
N GLU A 11 9.16 -5.00 20.73
CA GLU A 11 9.89 -3.99 21.51
C GLU A 11 11.41 -4.08 21.28
N ALA A 12 11.97 -5.30 21.24
CA ALA A 12 13.38 -5.49 20.93
C ALA A 12 13.73 -5.04 19.51
N LEU A 13 12.83 -5.28 18.54
CA LEU A 13 12.98 -4.84 17.16
C LEU A 13 12.89 -3.31 17.02
N GLU A 14 11.96 -2.67 17.72
CA GLU A 14 11.89 -1.21 17.76
C GLU A 14 13.22 -0.62 18.26
N LYS A 15 13.72 -1.13 19.41
CA LYS A 15 14.99 -0.67 20.00
C LYS A 15 16.18 -0.85 19.05
N SER A 16 16.26 -1.97 18.34
CA SER A 16 17.37 -2.22 17.41
C SER A 16 17.29 -1.42 16.12
N SER A 17 16.09 -0.99 15.71
CA SER A 17 15.87 -0.21 14.48
C SER A 17 16.38 1.23 14.56
N GLY A 18 16.52 1.79 15.77
CA GLY A 18 16.81 3.22 15.98
C GLY A 18 15.65 4.16 15.61
N GLY A 19 14.46 3.63 15.31
CA GLY A 19 13.27 4.39 14.93
C GLY A 19 12.04 4.03 15.77
N ARG A 20 10.86 4.27 15.20
CA ARG A 20 9.57 3.84 15.78
C ARG A 20 8.97 2.72 14.94
N LEU A 21 8.35 1.74 15.60
CA LEU A 21 7.72 0.59 14.97
C LEU A 21 6.22 0.54 15.31
N GLY A 22 5.37 0.49 14.29
CA GLY A 22 3.94 0.23 14.44
C GLY A 22 3.56 -1.08 13.76
N VAL A 23 2.83 -1.96 14.45
CA VAL A 23 2.40 -3.26 13.91
C VAL A 23 0.95 -3.56 14.33
N ALA A 24 0.16 -4.03 13.38
CA ALA A 24 -1.14 -4.65 13.63
C ALA A 24 -1.16 -6.02 12.94
N LEU A 25 -1.25 -7.09 13.73
CA LEU A 25 -1.49 -8.44 13.23
C LEU A 25 -2.94 -8.79 13.52
N ILE A 26 -3.72 -9.09 12.47
CA ILE A 26 -5.14 -9.40 12.57
C ILE A 26 -5.34 -10.80 12.00
N ASN A 27 -5.76 -11.76 12.84
CA ASN A 27 -6.15 -13.08 12.38
C ASN A 27 -7.58 -13.03 11.84
N THR A 28 -7.75 -13.20 10.53
CA THR A 28 -9.06 -13.10 9.88
C THR A 28 -9.96 -14.32 10.14
N ALA A 29 -9.45 -15.40 10.77
CA ALA A 29 -10.26 -16.57 11.12
C ALA A 29 -11.12 -16.35 12.38
N ASP A 30 -10.60 -15.60 13.35
CA ASP A 30 -11.22 -15.41 14.68
C ASP A 30 -11.21 -13.95 15.18
N ASN A 31 -10.68 -13.02 14.39
CA ASN A 31 -10.49 -11.60 14.73
C ASN A 31 -9.56 -11.33 15.91
N SER A 32 -8.78 -12.33 16.37
CA SER A 32 -7.74 -12.09 17.37
C SER A 32 -6.67 -11.15 16.81
N GLN A 33 -6.13 -10.28 17.67
CA GLN A 33 -5.18 -9.25 17.26
C GLN A 33 -3.97 -9.19 18.19
N ILE A 34 -2.82 -8.87 17.58
CA ILE A 34 -1.63 -8.42 18.29
C ILE A 34 -1.31 -7.03 17.76
N LEU A 35 -1.41 -6.03 18.64
CA LEU A 35 -1.23 -4.62 18.30
C LEU A 35 -0.02 -4.05 19.03
N TYR A 36 0.77 -3.25 18.33
CA TYR A 36 1.94 -2.55 18.86
C TYR A 36 1.98 -1.15 18.26
N ARG A 37 1.76 -0.11 19.08
CA ARG A 37 1.60 1.30 18.64
C ARG A 37 0.59 1.48 17.49
N ALA A 38 -0.47 0.67 17.46
CA ALA A 38 -1.41 0.62 16.33
C ALA A 38 -2.20 1.93 16.12
N ASP A 39 -2.38 2.73 17.17
CA ASP A 39 -3.11 4.01 17.12
C ASP A 39 -2.21 5.22 16.83
N GLU A 40 -0.89 5.02 16.71
CA GLU A 40 0.03 6.08 16.35
C GLU A 40 0.05 6.34 14.84
N ARG A 41 0.34 7.59 14.45
CA ARG A 41 0.44 7.97 13.04
C ARG A 41 1.80 7.64 12.45
N PHE A 42 1.80 7.05 11.25
CA PHE A 42 2.96 6.77 10.42
C PHE A 42 2.74 7.31 8.99
N ALA A 43 3.82 7.62 8.28
CA ALA A 43 3.75 8.01 6.88
C ALA A 43 3.35 6.80 6.02
N MET A 44 2.29 6.93 5.22
CA MET A 44 1.84 5.82 4.36
C MET A 44 2.80 5.54 3.20
N CYS A 45 3.46 6.56 2.66
CA CYS A 45 4.30 6.42 1.48
C CYS A 45 3.54 5.65 0.37
N SER A 46 4.14 4.62 -0.23
CA SER A 46 3.49 3.80 -1.26
C SER A 46 2.37 2.90 -0.76
N THR A 47 2.17 2.68 0.55
CA THR A 47 1.03 1.86 1.03
C THR A 47 -0.32 2.52 0.74
N SER A 48 -0.34 3.86 0.60
CA SER A 48 -1.52 4.63 0.18
C SER A 48 -2.08 4.22 -1.19
N LYS A 49 -1.26 3.64 -2.07
CA LYS A 49 -1.68 3.22 -3.43
C LYS A 49 -2.78 2.17 -3.40
N VAL A 50 -2.83 1.32 -2.37
CA VAL A 50 -3.90 0.32 -2.20
C VAL A 50 -5.26 1.02 -2.09
N MET A 51 -5.35 2.12 -1.34
CA MET A 51 -6.59 2.89 -1.20
C MET A 51 -6.98 3.60 -2.49
N ALA A 52 -6.01 4.12 -3.26
CA ALA A 52 -6.28 4.73 -4.55
C ALA A 52 -6.84 3.70 -5.55
N ALA A 53 -6.22 2.52 -5.66
CA ALA A 53 -6.71 1.44 -6.51
C ALA A 53 -8.09 0.95 -6.06
N ALA A 54 -8.32 0.80 -4.75
CA ALA A 54 -9.62 0.42 -4.22
C ALA A 54 -10.72 1.45 -4.58
N ALA A 55 -10.42 2.74 -4.57
CA ALA A 55 -11.36 3.77 -4.98
C ALA A 55 -11.71 3.68 -6.48
N VAL A 56 -10.73 3.43 -7.35
CA VAL A 56 -10.96 3.20 -8.79
C VAL A 56 -11.82 1.95 -9.00
N LEU A 57 -11.51 0.85 -8.32
CA LEU A 57 -12.31 -0.38 -8.38
C LEU A 57 -13.74 -0.14 -7.90
N LYS A 58 -13.92 0.59 -6.80
CA LYS A 58 -15.25 0.92 -6.28
C LYS A 58 -16.06 1.73 -7.30
N GLN A 59 -15.44 2.69 -7.98
CA GLN A 59 -16.08 3.46 -9.03
C GLN A 59 -16.45 2.58 -10.24
N SER A 60 -15.61 1.59 -10.57
CA SER A 60 -15.87 0.66 -11.68
C SER A 60 -17.09 -0.23 -11.48
N GLU A 61 -17.56 -0.41 -10.24
CA GLU A 61 -18.81 -1.12 -9.97
C GLU A 61 -20.02 -0.43 -10.61
N SER A 62 -19.97 0.91 -10.73
CA SER A 62 -21.03 1.71 -11.37
C SER A 62 -20.69 2.07 -12.82
N ASP A 63 -19.42 2.26 -13.13
CA ASP A 63 -18.94 2.53 -14.49
C ASP A 63 -18.14 1.35 -15.04
N LYS A 64 -18.83 0.53 -15.85
CA LYS A 64 -18.27 -0.69 -16.45
C LYS A 64 -17.17 -0.42 -17.49
N HIS A 65 -17.03 0.81 -17.98
CA HIS A 65 -16.02 1.17 -18.98
C HIS A 65 -14.76 1.75 -18.35
N LEU A 66 -14.82 2.17 -17.07
CA LEU A 66 -13.74 2.86 -16.38
C LEU A 66 -12.40 2.14 -16.50
N LEU A 67 -12.35 0.85 -16.19
CA LEU A 67 -11.10 0.09 -16.21
C LEU A 67 -10.47 -0.01 -17.61
N ASN A 68 -11.28 0.04 -18.66
CA ASN A 68 -10.83 0.03 -20.05
C ASN A 68 -10.52 1.43 -20.60
N GLN A 69 -10.78 2.49 -19.83
CA GLN A 69 -10.46 3.85 -20.21
C GLN A 69 -8.95 3.97 -20.42
N ARG A 70 -8.56 4.47 -21.59
CA ARG A 70 -7.17 4.72 -21.95
C ARG A 70 -6.74 6.10 -21.47
N VAL A 71 -5.58 6.14 -20.82
CA VAL A 71 -4.88 7.34 -20.36
C VAL A 71 -3.62 7.50 -21.19
N GLU A 72 -3.45 8.67 -21.79
CA GLU A 72 -2.24 9.03 -22.52
C GLU A 72 -1.07 9.21 -21.55
N ILE A 73 0.08 8.62 -21.85
CA ILE A 73 1.27 8.74 -21.01
C ILE A 73 2.27 9.70 -21.68
N LYS A 74 2.43 10.89 -21.11
CA LYS A 74 3.38 11.88 -21.63
C LYS A 74 4.68 11.82 -20.86
N LYS A 75 5.77 12.13 -21.55
CA LYS A 75 7.10 12.24 -20.91
C LYS A 75 7.10 13.28 -19.77
N SER A 76 6.28 14.32 -19.88
CA SER A 76 6.12 15.36 -18.85
C SER A 76 5.46 14.87 -17.57
N ASP A 77 4.73 13.76 -17.63
CA ASP A 77 3.94 13.25 -16.50
C ASP A 77 4.76 12.26 -15.65
N LEU A 78 5.91 11.81 -16.18
CA LEU A 78 6.82 10.94 -15.45
C LEU A 78 7.50 11.70 -14.31
N VAL A 79 7.42 11.12 -13.11
CA VAL A 79 8.09 11.63 -11.90
C VAL A 79 9.40 10.87 -11.64
N ASN A 80 9.67 10.44 -10.41
CA ASN A 80 10.94 9.79 -10.04
C ASN A 80 11.07 8.34 -10.55
N TYR A 81 10.12 7.45 -10.21
CA TYR A 81 10.23 6.00 -10.39
C TYR A 81 9.00 5.46 -11.13
N ASN A 82 9.14 5.26 -12.45
CA ASN A 82 8.02 4.93 -13.34
C ASN A 82 8.33 3.71 -14.24
N PRO A 83 8.82 2.58 -13.71
CA PRO A 83 9.42 1.49 -14.51
C PRO A 83 8.47 0.80 -15.50
N ILE A 84 7.16 0.97 -15.32
CA ILE A 84 6.13 0.47 -16.24
C ILE A 84 5.67 1.62 -17.15
N ALA A 85 5.15 2.71 -16.59
CA ALA A 85 4.62 3.83 -17.38
C ALA A 85 5.64 4.45 -18.35
N GLU A 86 6.93 4.50 -18.00
CA GLU A 86 7.96 5.04 -18.89
C GLU A 86 8.10 4.28 -20.22
N LYS A 87 7.74 2.99 -20.23
CA LYS A 87 7.76 2.15 -21.44
C LYS A 87 6.60 2.44 -22.39
N HIS A 88 5.60 3.19 -21.94
CA HIS A 88 4.38 3.51 -22.67
C HIS A 88 4.28 5.00 -23.05
N VAL A 89 5.37 5.77 -22.91
CA VAL A 89 5.43 7.18 -23.31
C VAL A 89 5.06 7.37 -24.79
N ASN A 90 4.25 8.39 -25.07
CA ASN A 90 3.64 8.66 -26.38
C ASN A 90 2.63 7.58 -26.82
N GLY A 91 2.27 6.68 -25.92
CA GLY A 91 1.19 5.71 -26.07
C GLY A 91 0.12 5.91 -25.00
N THR A 92 -0.60 4.83 -24.71
CA THR A 92 -1.64 4.82 -23.68
C THR A 92 -1.49 3.60 -22.78
N MET A 93 -1.97 3.73 -21.55
CA MET A 93 -2.28 2.60 -20.66
C MET A 93 -3.75 2.67 -20.28
N THR A 94 -4.41 1.53 -20.09
CA THR A 94 -5.74 1.48 -19.50
C THR A 94 -5.68 1.78 -18.01
N LEU A 95 -6.78 2.25 -17.41
CA LEU A 95 -6.84 2.42 -15.95
C LEU A 95 -6.62 1.12 -15.17
N ALA A 96 -6.86 -0.04 -15.79
CA ALA A 96 -6.52 -1.34 -15.19
C ALA A 96 -5.00 -1.65 -15.18
N GLU A 97 -4.23 -1.07 -16.10
CA GLU A 97 -2.78 -1.26 -16.20
C GLU A 97 -1.98 -0.27 -15.34
N LEU A 98 -2.62 0.84 -14.93
CA LEU A 98 -2.05 1.90 -14.08
C LEU A 98 -2.20 1.60 -12.58
#